data_AF-A0A8J1VXX6-F1
#
_entry.id   AF-A0A8J1VXX6-F1
#
_cell.length_a   1.000
_cell.length_b   1.000
_cell.length_c   1.000
_cell.angle_alpha   90.00
_cell.angle_beta   90.00
_cell.angle_gamma   90.00
#
_symmetry.space_group_name_H-M   'P 1'
#
loop_
_entity.id
_entity.type
_entity.pdbx_description
1 polymer ?
#
loop_
_entity_poly.entity_id
_entity_poly.type
_entity_poly.pdbx_seq_one_letter_code
_entity_poly.pdbx_strand_id
1 'polypeptide(L)'
;MAILREIDGLRDDGKDMLVIDKPKAASIPNNLEADLVAGSSLRPELDRPPKRQKRITRHISSAPIAKSLNDVINATQYAPYQIDIHADTSRQKQLTRTVPDEANSMPEFLQIRGHQALVQVPPRSAPMKRFTPPQSNEPKYLWINHLAIKNPPWYEDARCMQYYGRDSIAVLASLHLCQDRILVRSLERLGFEIVERESSIQGADLVISASTAILFRQLRILPTQITDIMQNLKLATNYFSRVILVFEVVAYGVMEKRTDTLIPSVDPLSPIVLTTLSALRRSIAITIVPGMSGTIGFVELVFATQGATEVSKVLTAISDHEAKRLESLIGVKEALEVCGTRPWLWREGSEDEVGLVDQYGVNSFSALYILHHFGSFLKLVEELDEDQRKEFLGPVIGEEVVLRFNDLLRPRLKGFRQLKGHSLSDASSYLAADDAGVGGSDAPKAHDEGWLVEEV
;
A
#
# COMPACT_ATOMS: atom_id res chain seq x y z
N MET A 1 20.43 -15.45 9.63
CA MET A 1 21.71 -15.29 10.34
C MET A 1 22.62 -14.41 9.49
N ALA A 2 22.35 -13.10 9.51
CA ALA A 2 23.23 -12.03 9.02
C ALA A 2 22.53 -10.69 9.30
N ILE A 3 22.54 -10.27 10.56
CA ILE A 3 22.32 -8.88 10.97
C ILE A 3 23.41 -8.61 12.01
N LEU A 4 24.02 -7.41 11.94
CA LEU A 4 25.05 -6.80 12.78
C LEU A 4 26.35 -6.54 12.02
N ARG A 5 26.45 -5.36 11.42
CA ARG A 5 27.66 -4.51 11.34
C ARG A 5 27.31 -3.21 10.62
N GLU A 6 26.91 -2.18 11.37
CA GLU A 6 27.13 -0.79 10.95
C GLU A 6 26.88 0.18 12.12
N ILE A 7 27.81 0.19 13.08
CA ILE A 7 28.04 1.34 13.96
C ILE A 7 29.55 1.38 14.19
N ASP A 8 30.24 2.25 13.46
CA ASP A 8 31.52 2.86 13.87
C ASP A 8 31.92 3.88 12.79
N GLY A 9 31.75 5.17 13.06
CA GLY A 9 32.06 6.21 12.09
C GLY A 9 31.79 7.64 12.52
N LEU A 10 32.10 8.02 13.77
CA LEU A 10 32.15 9.42 14.18
C LEU A 10 33.38 9.63 15.07
N ARG A 11 34.48 10.07 14.45
CA ARG A 11 35.64 10.65 15.13
C ARG A 11 36.11 11.88 14.37
N ASP A 12 35.40 12.97 14.66
CA ASP A 12 35.88 14.28 15.12
C ASP A 12 37.30 14.73 14.71
N ASP A 13 37.36 15.78 13.88
CA ASP A 13 38.50 16.68 13.71
C ASP A 13 38.02 18.14 13.90
N GLY A 14 38.58 18.81 14.92
CA GLY A 14 39.11 20.16 14.73
C GLY A 14 38.26 21.38 15.13
N LYS A 15 38.42 21.78 16.41
CA LYS A 15 38.66 23.15 16.90
C LYS A 15 37.79 24.31 16.38
N ASP A 16 37.04 24.93 17.31
CA ASP A 16 37.37 26.31 17.69
C ASP A 16 36.89 26.71 19.10
N MET A 17 37.67 27.64 19.65
CA MET A 17 37.72 28.09 21.04
C MET A 17 36.43 28.68 21.60
N LEU A 18 36.02 28.26 22.80
CA LEU A 18 35.52 29.17 23.84
C LEU A 18 35.95 28.68 25.23
N VAL A 19 36.71 29.54 25.91
CA VAL A 19 37.11 29.45 27.31
C VAL A 19 35.90 29.80 28.18
N ILE A 20 35.58 29.00 29.21
CA ILE A 20 35.07 29.44 30.52
C ILE A 20 35.15 28.26 31.53
N ASP A 21 35.86 28.54 32.62
CA ASP A 21 35.87 28.02 34.00
C ASP A 21 35.62 26.53 34.34
N LYS A 22 36.69 25.93 34.90
CA LYS A 22 36.67 24.69 35.69
C LYS A 22 36.07 24.92 37.08
N PRO A 23 35.37 23.90 37.62
CA PRO A 23 35.63 23.51 39.00
C PRO A 23 35.96 22.03 39.17
N LYS A 24 37.05 21.83 39.93
CA LYS A 24 37.41 20.75 40.87
C LYS A 24 37.00 19.30 40.59
N ALA A 25 38.06 18.51 40.40
CA ALA A 25 38.12 17.06 40.45
C ALA A 25 37.64 16.46 41.78
N ALA A 26 36.93 15.34 41.69
CA ALA A 26 36.83 14.32 42.71
C ALA A 26 37.29 12.98 42.10
N SER A 27 38.39 12.48 42.66
CA SER A 27 39.09 11.22 42.40
C SER A 27 38.42 10.04 43.10
N ILE A 28 38.23 8.90 42.41
CA ILE A 28 38.03 7.57 43.03
C ILE A 28 38.65 6.50 42.08
N PRO A 29 39.23 5.39 42.61
CA PRO A 29 40.52 4.88 42.14
C PRO A 29 40.46 3.60 41.29
N ASN A 30 41.59 3.37 40.63
CA ASN A 30 42.06 2.10 40.09
C ASN A 30 42.12 1.02 41.17
N ASN A 31 41.71 -0.20 40.82
CA ASN A 31 42.20 -1.42 41.45
C ASN A 31 42.11 -2.62 40.49
N LEU A 32 43.18 -3.42 40.58
CA LEU A 32 43.31 -4.86 40.27
C LEU A 32 43.79 -5.27 38.86
N GLU A 33 45.14 -5.33 38.78
CA GLU A 33 45.92 -6.40 38.15
C GLU A 33 45.42 -7.79 38.58
N ALA A 34 45.21 -8.70 37.62
CA ALA A 34 46.08 -9.84 37.27
C ALA A 34 46.04 -11.00 38.28
N ASP A 35 45.62 -12.18 37.82
CA ASP A 35 46.42 -13.40 38.00
C ASP A 35 45.95 -14.58 37.14
N LEU A 36 46.96 -15.31 36.67
CA LEU A 36 46.91 -16.59 35.96
C LEU A 36 46.50 -17.75 36.89
N VAL A 37 46.03 -18.86 36.30
CA VAL A 37 46.60 -20.23 36.44
C VAL A 37 45.54 -21.31 36.12
N ALA A 38 46.05 -22.34 35.44
CA ALA A 38 45.41 -23.53 34.92
C ALA A 38 44.65 -24.43 35.93
N GLY A 39 43.77 -25.30 35.42
CA GLY A 39 43.26 -26.43 36.22
C GLY A 39 42.05 -27.17 35.65
N SER A 40 42.32 -28.14 34.78
CA SER A 40 41.78 -29.51 34.71
C SER A 40 40.41 -29.88 35.33
N SER A 41 39.65 -30.66 34.53
CA SER A 41 39.02 -31.94 34.89
C SER A 41 37.51 -32.02 35.25
N LEU A 42 36.92 -33.09 34.70
CA LEU A 42 35.70 -33.81 35.10
C LEU A 42 34.33 -33.27 34.65
N ARG A 43 33.87 -33.79 33.51
CA ARG A 43 32.45 -34.04 33.20
C ARG A 43 32.00 -35.32 33.92
N PRO A 44 30.77 -35.36 34.47
CA PRO A 44 30.03 -36.60 34.59
C PRO A 44 28.89 -36.65 33.57
N GLU A 45 28.84 -37.78 32.85
CA GLU A 45 27.68 -38.32 32.16
C GLU A 45 26.48 -38.44 33.11
N LEU A 46 25.29 -38.19 32.60
CA LEU A 46 24.05 -38.61 33.26
C LEU A 46 23.04 -39.07 32.21
N ASP A 47 22.97 -40.40 32.12
CA ASP A 47 21.95 -41.20 31.46
C ASP A 47 20.53 -40.74 31.78
N ARG A 48 19.71 -40.60 30.73
CA ARG A 48 18.25 -40.58 30.85
C ARG A 48 17.64 -41.61 29.88
N PRO A 49 16.77 -42.51 30.34
CA PRO A 49 16.18 -43.54 29.49
C PRO A 49 15.03 -42.99 28.63
N PRO A 50 14.77 -43.59 27.44
CA PRO A 50 13.71 -43.14 26.55
C PRO A 50 12.33 -43.59 27.03
N LYS A 51 11.38 -42.64 27.10
CA LYS A 51 9.97 -42.91 27.39
C LYS A 51 9.29 -43.51 26.15
N ARG A 52 8.71 -44.70 26.35
CA ARG A 52 7.79 -45.40 25.43
C ARG A 52 6.69 -44.48 24.88
N GLN A 53 6.68 -44.26 23.56
CA GLN A 53 5.52 -43.71 22.85
C GLN A 53 4.54 -44.83 22.50
N LYS A 54 3.30 -44.69 22.94
CA LYS A 54 2.17 -45.57 22.57
C LYS A 54 1.74 -45.23 21.15
N ARG A 55 1.90 -46.20 20.25
CA ARG A 55 1.43 -46.19 18.87
C ARG A 55 -0.09 -46.34 18.86
N ILE A 56 -0.82 -45.27 18.52
CA ILE A 56 -2.25 -45.31 18.21
C ILE A 56 -2.37 -45.38 16.69
N THR A 57 -2.68 -46.56 16.16
CA THR A 57 -3.08 -46.77 14.77
C THR A 57 -4.54 -46.37 14.62
N ARG A 58 -4.81 -45.28 13.89
CA ARG A 58 -6.13 -44.99 13.33
C ARG A 58 -6.04 -45.18 11.81
N HIS A 59 -6.86 -46.11 11.31
CA HIS A 59 -7.18 -46.23 9.89
C HIS A 59 -7.97 -44.98 9.47
N ILE A 60 -7.39 -44.19 8.55
CA ILE A 60 -8.11 -43.16 7.80
C ILE A 60 -7.96 -43.53 6.33
N SER A 61 -9.13 -43.66 5.70
CA SER A 61 -9.37 -43.94 4.30
C SER A 61 -8.54 -43.03 3.37
N SER A 62 -7.88 -43.64 2.39
CA SER A 62 -7.07 -42.97 1.38
C SER A 62 -7.94 -42.17 0.40
N ALA A 63 -7.87 -40.85 0.48
CA ALA A 63 -8.18 -39.97 -0.65
C ALA A 63 -6.91 -39.83 -1.53
N PRO A 64 -7.04 -39.69 -2.86
CA PRO A 64 -5.89 -39.65 -3.76
C PRO A 64 -5.05 -38.39 -3.51
N ILE A 65 -3.78 -38.61 -3.19
CA ILE A 65 -2.75 -37.58 -3.04
C ILE A 65 -2.41 -37.04 -4.42
N ALA A 66 -2.71 -35.76 -4.69
CA ALA A 66 -2.20 -35.06 -5.86
C ALA A 66 -0.66 -35.01 -5.78
N LYS A 67 0.01 -35.52 -6.81
CA LYS A 67 1.46 -35.79 -6.79
C LYS A 67 2.31 -34.61 -7.25
N SER A 68 1.72 -33.51 -7.68
CA SER A 68 2.45 -32.34 -8.18
C SER A 68 1.70 -31.05 -7.92
N LEU A 69 2.44 -30.00 -7.56
CA LEU A 69 1.92 -28.63 -7.40
C LEU A 69 1.33 -28.09 -8.72
N ASN A 70 1.76 -28.64 -9.87
CA ASN A 70 1.21 -28.31 -11.18
C ASN A 70 -0.20 -28.89 -11.40
N ASP A 71 -0.59 -29.96 -10.71
CA ASP A 71 -1.94 -30.55 -10.83
C ASP A 71 -3.01 -29.65 -10.16
N VAL A 72 -2.61 -28.86 -9.17
CA VAL A 72 -3.48 -27.90 -8.47
C VAL A 72 -3.64 -26.60 -9.27
N ILE A 73 -2.59 -26.20 -10.01
CA ILE A 73 -2.62 -25.00 -10.86
C ILE A 73 -3.43 -25.25 -12.13
N ASN A 74 -3.34 -26.45 -12.72
CA ASN A 74 -4.10 -26.79 -13.92
C ASN A 74 -5.61 -27.00 -13.65
N ALA A 75 -6.00 -27.31 -12.40
CA ALA A 75 -7.41 -27.44 -12.02
C ALA A 75 -8.14 -26.08 -11.88
N THR A 76 -7.41 -24.96 -11.86
CA THR A 76 -7.98 -23.61 -11.68
C THR A 76 -7.89 -22.72 -12.92
N GLN A 77 -7.22 -23.16 -14.01
CA GLN A 77 -6.91 -22.29 -15.15
C GLN A 77 -7.75 -22.47 -16.42
N TYR A 78 -8.73 -23.37 -16.49
CA TYR A 78 -9.65 -23.43 -17.63
C TYR A 78 -11.08 -23.80 -17.19
N ALA A 79 -11.80 -22.82 -16.67
CA ALA A 79 -13.26 -22.83 -16.66
C ALA A 79 -13.75 -21.49 -17.21
N PRO A 80 -14.20 -21.40 -18.46
CA PRO A 80 -14.88 -20.21 -18.95
C PRO A 80 -16.20 -20.09 -18.18
N TYR A 81 -16.34 -19.01 -17.42
CA TYR A 81 -17.61 -18.60 -16.84
C TYR A 81 -18.54 -18.16 -17.98
N GLN A 82 -19.26 -19.12 -18.58
CA GLN A 82 -20.51 -18.84 -19.29
C GLN A 82 -21.61 -18.70 -18.24
N ILE A 83 -22.09 -17.47 -18.07
CA ILE A 83 -23.27 -17.19 -17.26
C ILE A 83 -24.48 -17.58 -18.12
N ASP A 84 -24.98 -18.80 -17.92
CA ASP A 84 -26.29 -19.21 -18.42
C ASP A 84 -27.38 -18.52 -17.60
N ILE A 85 -27.94 -17.45 -18.17
CA ILE A 85 -29.18 -16.84 -17.67
C ILE A 85 -30.35 -17.52 -18.38
N HIS A 86 -30.78 -18.67 -17.85
CA HIS A 86 -32.06 -19.27 -18.23
C HIS A 86 -32.97 -19.46 -17.02
N ALA A 87 -33.94 -18.55 -16.95
CA ALA A 87 -35.34 -18.72 -16.54
C ALA A 87 -35.65 -19.65 -15.35
N ASP A 88 -35.88 -19.04 -14.18
CA ASP A 88 -36.74 -19.61 -13.13
C ASP A 88 -37.98 -18.71 -12.96
N THR A 89 -38.91 -18.83 -13.91
CA THR A 89 -40.24 -18.19 -13.86
C THR A 89 -41.23 -19.16 -13.24
N SER A 90 -41.20 -19.35 -11.93
CA SER A 90 -42.28 -20.01 -11.19
C SER A 90 -42.19 -19.81 -9.68
N ARG A 91 -42.61 -18.63 -9.19
CA ARG A 91 -43.32 -18.39 -7.90
C ARG A 91 -43.26 -16.92 -7.50
N GLN A 92 -44.06 -16.08 -8.17
CA GLN A 92 -44.51 -14.81 -7.61
C GLN A 92 -46.04 -14.77 -7.64
N LYS A 93 -46.65 -15.24 -6.54
CA LYS A 93 -48.05 -15.01 -6.25
C LYS A 93 -48.21 -13.57 -5.75
N GLN A 94 -48.83 -12.76 -6.60
CA GLN A 94 -49.77 -11.67 -6.28
C GLN A 94 -49.46 -10.80 -5.05
N LEU A 95 -48.70 -9.73 -5.29
CA LEU A 95 -48.89 -8.44 -4.62
C LEU A 95 -48.79 -7.37 -5.70
N THR A 96 -49.90 -7.16 -6.41
CA THR A 96 -50.09 -6.04 -7.35
C THR A 96 -50.09 -4.74 -6.56
N ARG A 97 -48.89 -4.15 -6.38
CA ARG A 97 -48.73 -2.76 -5.98
C ARG A 97 -48.75 -1.95 -7.26
N THR A 98 -49.85 -1.24 -7.49
CA THR A 98 -50.01 -0.28 -8.59
C THR A 98 -48.88 0.75 -8.51
N VAL A 99 -48.04 0.78 -9.53
CA VAL A 99 -47.03 1.83 -9.76
C VAL A 99 -47.80 3.09 -10.19
N PRO A 100 -47.72 4.21 -9.46
CA PRO A 100 -48.29 5.48 -9.90
C PRO A 100 -47.45 6.05 -11.04
N ASP A 101 -48.10 6.56 -12.08
CA ASP A 101 -47.49 7.29 -13.20
C ASP A 101 -46.51 8.37 -12.71
N GLU A 102 -45.26 8.29 -13.16
CA GLU A 102 -44.12 9.11 -12.72
C GLU A 102 -44.12 10.57 -13.21
N ALA A 103 -45.22 11.06 -13.80
CA ALA A 103 -45.27 12.43 -14.34
C ALA A 103 -45.85 13.49 -13.38
N ASN A 104 -46.38 13.10 -12.20
CA ASN A 104 -47.13 14.02 -11.32
C ASN A 104 -46.73 14.00 -9.82
N SER A 105 -45.63 13.37 -9.40
CA SER A 105 -45.35 13.16 -7.96
C SER A 105 -44.63 14.32 -7.23
N MET A 106 -44.09 15.30 -7.97
CA MET A 106 -43.29 16.38 -7.39
C MET A 106 -44.14 17.47 -6.66
N PRO A 107 -45.33 17.86 -7.15
CA PRO A 107 -46.20 18.80 -6.44
C PRO A 107 -46.77 18.23 -5.14
N GLU A 108 -47.04 16.93 -5.09
CA GLU A 108 -47.62 16.25 -3.92
C GLU A 108 -46.61 16.13 -2.77
N PHE A 109 -45.34 15.88 -3.08
CA PHE A 109 -44.26 15.90 -2.08
C PHE A 109 -44.04 17.31 -1.49
N LEU A 110 -44.23 18.36 -2.29
CA LEU A 110 -44.16 19.75 -1.83
C LEU A 110 -45.40 20.16 -1.01
N GLN A 111 -46.58 19.58 -1.25
CA GLN A 111 -47.77 19.82 -0.44
C GLN A 111 -47.66 19.20 0.97
N ILE A 112 -46.94 18.09 1.14
CA ILE A 112 -46.71 17.48 2.46
C ILE A 112 -45.88 18.40 3.38
N ARG A 113 -44.98 19.24 2.84
CA ARG A 113 -44.21 20.22 3.64
C ARG A 113 -45.08 21.37 4.19
N GLY A 114 -46.28 21.58 3.66
CA GLY A 114 -47.21 22.62 4.11
C GLY A 114 -48.26 22.14 5.13
N HIS A 115 -48.35 20.84 5.40
CA HIS A 115 -49.38 20.32 6.31
C HIS A 115 -49.07 20.66 7.77
N GLN A 116 -49.84 21.61 8.34
CA GLN A 116 -49.81 21.97 9.76
C GLN A 116 -50.04 20.79 10.72
N ALA A 117 -50.60 19.67 10.24
CA ALA A 117 -50.74 18.43 10.99
C ALA A 117 -49.39 17.78 11.36
N LEU A 118 -48.31 18.06 10.61
CA LEU A 118 -46.95 17.61 10.93
C LEU A 118 -46.20 18.59 11.85
N VAL A 119 -46.75 19.77 12.11
CA VAL A 119 -46.18 20.79 13.02
C VAL A 119 -46.58 20.52 14.48
N GLN A 120 -47.65 19.76 14.72
CA GLN A 120 -48.04 19.37 16.07
C GLN A 120 -47.24 18.15 16.51
N VAL A 121 -46.01 18.39 16.96
CA VAL A 121 -45.29 17.42 17.79
C VAL A 121 -46.11 17.26 19.08
N PRO A 122 -46.71 16.09 19.36
CA PRO A 122 -47.45 15.89 20.60
C PRO A 122 -46.52 16.19 21.78
N PRO A 123 -47.00 16.92 22.81
CA PRO A 123 -46.17 17.25 23.96
C PRO A 123 -45.64 15.94 24.54
N ARG A 124 -44.30 15.78 24.56
CA ARG A 124 -43.60 14.62 25.11
C ARG A 124 -43.97 14.46 26.59
N SER A 125 -45.07 13.77 26.86
CA SER A 125 -45.56 13.45 28.18
C SER A 125 -44.82 12.21 28.69
N ALA A 126 -43.60 12.43 29.19
CA ALA A 126 -42.97 11.75 30.32
C ALA A 126 -41.46 12.01 30.28
N PRO A 127 -40.82 12.39 31.39
CA PRO A 127 -39.37 12.35 31.48
C PRO A 127 -38.93 10.89 31.32
N MET A 128 -38.42 10.53 30.15
CA MET A 128 -37.70 9.27 29.97
C MET A 128 -36.66 9.20 31.08
N LYS A 129 -36.84 8.26 32.02
CA LYS A 129 -35.84 7.94 33.03
C LYS A 129 -34.54 7.70 32.27
N ARG A 130 -33.57 8.61 32.41
CA ARG A 130 -32.22 8.42 31.87
C ARG A 130 -31.74 7.11 32.46
N PHE A 131 -31.60 6.11 31.59
CA PHE A 131 -30.99 4.85 31.97
C PHE A 131 -29.54 5.18 32.26
N THR A 132 -29.19 5.36 33.54
CA THR A 132 -27.80 5.41 33.97
C THR A 132 -27.32 3.97 33.93
N PRO A 133 -26.49 3.57 32.94
CA PRO A 133 -25.95 2.22 32.94
C PRO A 133 -25.20 1.99 34.26
N PRO A 134 -25.32 0.78 34.85
CA PRO A 134 -24.64 0.47 36.10
C PRO A 134 -23.15 0.78 35.94
N GLN A 135 -22.61 1.55 36.90
CA GLN A 135 -21.19 1.86 36.96
C GLN A 135 -20.45 0.57 37.37
N SER A 136 -20.19 -0.29 36.39
CA SER A 136 -19.25 -1.40 36.56
C SER A 136 -17.87 -0.83 36.82
N ASN A 137 -17.30 -1.19 37.97
CA ASN A 137 -15.93 -0.90 38.40
C ASN A 137 -14.89 -1.82 37.73
N GLU A 138 -15.28 -2.64 36.75
CA GLU A 138 -14.32 -3.44 35.99
C GLU A 138 -13.44 -2.51 35.14
N PRO A 139 -12.12 -2.76 35.07
CA PRO A 139 -11.21 -1.94 34.27
C PRO A 139 -11.60 -2.03 32.80
N LYS A 140 -12.24 -0.97 32.30
CA LYS A 140 -12.95 -0.93 31.00
C LYS A 140 -12.10 -1.16 29.74
N TYR A 141 -10.79 -1.41 29.87
CA TYR A 141 -9.83 -1.36 28.74
C TYR A 141 -8.80 -2.49 28.71
N LEU A 142 -9.15 -3.69 29.19
CA LEU A 142 -8.20 -4.83 29.19
C LEU A 142 -7.67 -5.19 27.79
N TRP A 143 -8.46 -4.95 26.74
CA TRP A 143 -8.08 -5.34 25.37
C TRP A 143 -6.95 -4.50 24.76
N ILE A 144 -6.76 -3.23 25.18
CA ILE A 144 -5.69 -2.36 24.64
C ILE A 144 -4.30 -2.94 24.95
N ASN A 145 -4.18 -3.57 26.12
CA ASN A 145 -2.92 -4.18 26.58
C ASN A 145 -2.75 -5.63 26.08
N HIS A 146 -3.65 -6.10 25.21
CA HIS A 146 -3.59 -7.47 24.72
C HIS A 146 -2.40 -7.66 23.78
N LEU A 147 -1.55 -8.66 24.09
CA LEU A 147 -0.30 -8.93 23.34
C LEU A 147 -0.52 -9.13 21.83
N ALA A 148 -1.69 -9.62 21.42
CA ALA A 148 -1.99 -9.84 20.01
C ALA A 148 -2.12 -8.56 19.18
N ILE A 149 -2.33 -7.39 19.79
CA ILE A 149 -2.43 -6.10 19.07
C ILE A 149 -1.28 -5.15 19.42
N LYS A 150 -0.16 -5.69 19.91
CA LYS A 150 1.03 -4.89 20.19
C LYS A 150 1.61 -4.31 18.90
N ASN A 151 1.74 -2.99 18.86
CA ASN A 151 2.36 -2.26 17.77
C ASN A 151 3.89 -2.36 17.77
N PRO A 152 4.54 -2.18 16.61
CA PRO A 152 5.99 -2.08 16.54
C PRO A 152 6.49 -0.79 17.24
N PRO A 153 7.73 -0.76 17.75
CA PRO A 153 8.27 0.38 18.50
C PRO A 153 8.17 1.71 17.74
N TRP A 154 8.50 1.70 16.44
CA TRP A 154 8.45 2.92 15.62
C TRP A 154 7.05 3.56 15.57
N TYR A 155 5.98 2.75 15.65
CA TYR A 155 4.61 3.25 15.62
C TYR A 155 4.26 3.95 16.94
N GLU A 156 4.71 3.36 18.05
CA GLU A 156 4.52 3.91 19.39
C GLU A 156 5.26 5.23 19.58
N ASP A 157 6.46 5.35 19.00
CA ASP A 157 7.22 6.59 18.98
C ASP A 157 6.52 7.65 18.10
N ALA A 158 6.11 7.26 16.88
CA ALA A 158 5.44 8.13 15.92
C ALA A 158 4.12 8.70 16.45
N ARG A 159 3.29 7.92 17.14
CA ARG A 159 2.00 8.41 17.68
C ARG A 159 2.16 9.47 18.77
N CYS A 160 3.31 9.50 19.45
CA CYS A 160 3.60 10.44 20.54
C CYS A 160 4.18 11.77 20.03
N MET A 161 4.56 11.83 18.75
CA MET A 161 5.09 13.06 18.14
C MET A 161 4.03 14.14 18.08
N GLN A 162 4.45 15.37 18.38
CA GLN A 162 3.63 16.57 18.24
C GLN A 162 3.95 17.21 16.89
N TYR A 163 2.91 17.53 16.13
CA TYR A 163 3.04 18.14 14.80
C TYR A 163 2.49 19.56 14.85
N TYR A 164 3.28 20.51 14.36
CA TYR A 164 2.92 21.91 14.28
C TYR A 164 3.21 22.42 12.86
N GLY A 165 2.17 22.96 12.19
CA GLY A 165 2.32 23.78 10.99
C GLY A 165 3.15 23.17 9.86
N ARG A 166 2.76 21.99 9.37
CA ARG A 166 3.45 21.33 8.26
C ARG A 166 2.99 21.89 6.92
N ASP A 167 3.91 21.96 5.97
CA ASP A 167 3.58 22.18 4.55
C ASP A 167 2.71 21.04 4.03
N SER A 168 1.92 21.34 2.98
CA SER A 168 1.06 20.35 2.39
C SER A 168 1.84 19.32 1.58
N ILE A 169 1.44 18.05 1.68
CA ILE A 169 2.06 16.93 0.98
C ILE A 169 0.99 16.15 0.24
N ALA A 170 1.10 16.12 -1.08
CA ALA A 170 0.19 15.35 -1.92
C ALA A 170 0.52 13.85 -1.88
N VAL A 171 -0.51 13.02 -1.72
CA VAL A 171 -0.44 11.55 -1.64
C VAL A 171 -1.50 10.92 -2.51
N LEU A 172 -1.22 9.75 -3.09
CA LEU A 172 -2.20 9.04 -3.91
C LEU A 172 -3.13 8.22 -3.02
N ALA A 173 -4.43 8.28 -3.28
CA ALA A 173 -5.44 7.50 -2.58
C ALA A 173 -6.32 6.74 -3.57
N SER A 174 -6.72 5.54 -3.16
CA SER A 174 -7.77 4.78 -3.84
C SER A 174 -9.13 5.46 -3.66
N LEU A 175 -10.01 5.28 -4.64
CA LEU A 175 -11.42 5.68 -4.52
C LEU A 175 -12.09 5.14 -3.25
N HIS A 176 -11.73 3.93 -2.80
CA HIS A 176 -12.29 3.34 -1.58
C HIS A 176 -11.91 4.13 -0.32
N LEU A 177 -10.66 4.58 -0.22
CA LEU A 177 -10.21 5.41 0.90
C LEU A 177 -10.93 6.77 0.92
N CYS A 178 -11.17 7.37 -0.25
CA CYS A 178 -11.88 8.65 -0.36
C CYS A 178 -13.32 8.61 0.22
N GLN A 179 -13.89 7.40 0.34
CA GLN A 179 -15.21 7.20 0.96
C GLN A 179 -15.15 7.27 2.50
N ASP A 180 -14.00 7.01 3.13
CA ASP A 180 -13.80 7.20 4.56
C ASP A 180 -13.51 8.67 4.88
N ARG A 181 -14.59 9.47 4.90
CA ARG A 181 -14.52 10.92 5.13
C ARG A 181 -13.88 11.31 6.45
N ILE A 182 -13.84 10.43 7.45
CA ILE A 182 -13.30 10.73 8.78
C ILE A 182 -11.79 10.60 8.75
N LEU A 183 -11.28 9.53 8.14
CA LEU A 183 -9.85 9.37 7.92
C LEU A 183 -9.31 10.46 6.99
N VAL A 184 -9.99 10.72 5.86
CA VAL A 184 -9.59 11.77 4.92
C VAL A 184 -9.51 13.14 5.58
N ARG A 185 -10.56 13.57 6.32
CA ARG A 185 -10.51 14.85 7.05
C ARG A 185 -9.39 14.92 8.07
N SER A 186 -9.07 13.81 8.71
CA SER A 186 -7.99 13.75 9.69
C SER A 186 -6.61 13.89 9.04
N LEU A 187 -6.43 13.29 7.86
CA LEU A 187 -5.22 13.43 7.04
C LEU A 187 -5.05 14.88 6.56
N GLU A 188 -6.11 15.47 5.99
CA GLU A 188 -6.10 16.86 5.51
C GLU A 188 -5.74 17.86 6.61
N ARG A 189 -6.25 17.66 7.85
CA ARG A 189 -5.90 18.50 9.01
C ARG A 189 -4.41 18.46 9.37
N LEU A 190 -3.68 17.41 8.99
CA LEU A 190 -2.24 17.28 9.20
C LEU A 190 -1.42 17.59 7.94
N GLY A 191 -2.05 18.24 6.95
CA GLY A 191 -1.39 18.74 5.74
C GLY A 191 -1.30 17.71 4.61
N PHE A 192 -2.02 16.60 4.66
CA PHE A 192 -2.07 15.71 3.49
C PHE A 192 -3.05 16.24 2.43
N GLU A 193 -2.59 16.38 1.20
CA GLU A 193 -3.42 16.61 0.03
C GLU A 193 -3.74 15.26 -0.62
N ILE A 194 -5.02 14.88 -0.63
CA ILE A 194 -5.44 13.58 -1.15
C ILE A 194 -5.70 13.67 -2.65
N VAL A 195 -4.87 12.99 -3.45
CA VAL A 195 -5.07 12.85 -4.88
C VAL A 195 -5.72 11.50 -5.17
N GLU A 196 -6.98 11.56 -5.59
CA GLU A 196 -7.76 10.38 -5.93
C GLU A 196 -7.26 9.73 -7.24
N ARG A 197 -7.21 8.40 -7.25
CA ARG A 197 -6.92 7.60 -8.44
C ARG A 197 -8.06 6.62 -8.70
N GLU A 198 -8.63 6.70 -9.90
CA GLU A 198 -9.67 5.78 -10.37
C GLU A 198 -9.10 4.38 -10.62
N SER A 199 -7.89 4.31 -11.17
CA SER A 199 -7.17 3.06 -11.39
C SER A 199 -6.68 2.46 -10.07
N SER A 200 -6.60 1.12 -10.02
CA SER A 200 -6.01 0.40 -8.89
C SER A 200 -4.57 0.89 -8.62
N ILE A 201 -4.33 1.45 -7.44
CA ILE A 201 -2.99 1.81 -6.93
C ILE A 201 -2.24 0.59 -6.36
N GLN A 202 -2.21 -0.47 -7.16
CA GLN A 202 -1.47 -1.72 -6.91
C GLN A 202 -1.78 -2.38 -5.54
N GLY A 203 -3.07 -2.41 -5.17
CA GLY A 203 -3.55 -3.07 -3.94
C GLY A 203 -3.39 -2.24 -2.65
N ALA A 204 -2.86 -1.02 -2.74
CA ALA A 204 -2.83 -0.08 -1.63
C ALA A 204 -4.15 0.71 -1.52
N ASP A 205 -4.40 1.29 -0.35
CA ASP A 205 -5.46 2.30 -0.19
C ASP A 205 -4.91 3.72 -0.22
N LEU A 206 -3.64 3.89 0.21
CA LEU A 206 -2.89 5.15 0.21
C LEU A 206 -1.42 4.88 -0.15
N VAL A 207 -0.81 5.73 -0.97
CA VAL A 207 0.62 5.70 -1.30
C VAL A 207 1.27 7.02 -0.87
N ILE A 208 2.23 6.94 0.06
CA ILE A 208 2.92 8.11 0.63
C ILE A 208 4.13 8.50 -0.21
N SER A 209 4.84 7.51 -0.74
CA SER A 209 6.06 7.66 -1.53
C SER A 209 6.21 6.47 -2.48
N ALA A 210 7.21 6.52 -3.35
CA ALA A 210 7.56 5.40 -4.22
C ALA A 210 7.84 4.08 -3.47
N SER A 211 8.25 4.15 -2.20
CA SER A 211 8.63 2.99 -1.38
C SER A 211 7.51 2.51 -0.45
N THR A 212 6.56 3.39 -0.09
CA THR A 212 5.66 3.16 1.05
C THR A 212 4.19 3.20 0.67
N ALA A 213 3.51 2.08 0.88
CA ALA A 213 2.07 1.92 0.70
C ALA A 213 1.36 1.52 2.00
N ILE A 214 0.11 1.95 2.14
CA ILE A 214 -0.72 1.74 3.32
C ILE A 214 -2.03 1.08 2.92
N LEU A 215 -2.47 0.11 3.72
CA LEU A 215 -3.78 -0.52 3.65
C LEU A 215 -4.52 -0.28 4.96
N PHE A 216 -5.79 0.10 4.91
CA PHE A 216 -6.67 0.31 6.06
C PHE A 216 -7.76 -0.77 6.09
N ARG A 217 -7.85 -1.53 7.18
CA ARG A 217 -8.87 -2.57 7.33
C ARG A 217 -9.47 -2.54 8.72
N GLN A 218 -10.77 -2.78 8.80
CA GLN A 218 -11.44 -2.94 10.10
C GLN A 218 -11.09 -4.28 10.73
N LEU A 219 -10.60 -4.27 11.96
CA LEU A 219 -10.21 -5.51 12.64
C LEU A 219 -11.40 -6.47 12.81
N ARG A 220 -12.61 -5.93 13.05
CA ARG A 220 -13.83 -6.73 13.27
C ARG A 220 -14.28 -7.55 12.06
N ILE A 221 -13.97 -7.11 10.83
CA ILE A 221 -14.36 -7.81 9.59
C ILE A 221 -13.21 -8.64 9.00
N LEU A 222 -12.08 -8.72 9.71
CA LEU A 222 -10.93 -9.53 9.31
C LEU A 222 -11.30 -11.00 8.97
N PRO A 223 -12.15 -11.71 9.76
CA PRO A 223 -12.56 -13.08 9.43
C PRO A 223 -13.19 -13.24 8.04
N THR A 224 -13.90 -12.23 7.56
CA THR A 224 -14.60 -12.28 6.27
C THR A 224 -13.75 -11.77 5.11
N GLN A 225 -12.68 -11.01 5.38
CA GLN A 225 -11.87 -10.33 4.35
C GLN A 225 -10.42 -10.82 4.27
N ILE A 226 -10.05 -11.88 5.00
CA ILE A 226 -8.64 -12.34 5.05
C ILE A 226 -8.05 -12.65 3.67
N THR A 227 -8.85 -13.23 2.76
CA THR A 227 -8.41 -13.58 1.40
C THR A 227 -8.09 -12.32 0.59
N ASP A 228 -9.00 -11.35 0.58
CA ASP A 228 -8.83 -10.09 -0.14
C ASP A 228 -7.66 -9.27 0.43
N ILE A 229 -7.50 -9.27 1.76
CA ILE A 229 -6.35 -8.64 2.43
C ILE A 229 -5.05 -9.29 1.97
N MET A 230 -4.97 -10.63 1.95
CA MET A 230 -3.77 -11.34 1.50
C MET A 230 -3.45 -11.07 0.02
N GLN A 231 -4.47 -11.00 -0.84
CA GLN A 231 -4.27 -10.67 -2.26
C GLN A 231 -3.74 -9.25 -2.44
N ASN A 232 -4.33 -8.28 -1.74
CA ASN A 232 -3.89 -6.88 -1.78
C ASN A 232 -2.48 -6.71 -1.22
N LEU A 233 -2.15 -7.38 -0.11
CA LEU A 233 -0.80 -7.36 0.45
C LEU A 233 0.22 -7.96 -0.53
N LYS A 234 -0.08 -9.12 -1.12
CA LYS A 234 0.80 -9.74 -2.11
C LYS A 234 1.05 -8.81 -3.30
N LEU A 235 -0.02 -8.20 -3.82
CA LEU A 235 0.08 -7.24 -4.92
C LEU A 235 0.94 -6.04 -4.51
N ALA A 236 0.62 -5.36 -3.40
CA ALA A 236 1.36 -4.19 -2.93
C ALA A 236 2.86 -4.49 -2.72
N THR A 237 3.20 -5.65 -2.15
CA THR A 237 4.61 -6.01 -1.87
C THR A 237 5.43 -6.33 -3.12
N ASN A 238 4.80 -6.46 -4.29
CA ASN A 238 5.53 -6.54 -5.56
C ASN A 238 5.96 -5.16 -6.08
N TYR A 239 5.32 -4.09 -5.59
CA TYR A 239 5.45 -2.72 -6.08
C TYR A 239 6.06 -1.74 -5.07
N PHE A 240 5.98 -2.05 -3.78
CA PHE A 240 6.45 -1.21 -2.68
C PHE A 240 7.37 -1.99 -1.77
N SER A 241 8.48 -1.38 -1.33
CA SER A 241 9.43 -2.02 -0.41
C SER A 241 8.92 -2.04 1.03
N ARG A 242 8.03 -1.12 1.39
CA ARG A 242 7.39 -1.05 2.71
C ARG A 242 5.87 -1.00 2.56
N VAL A 243 5.18 -2.02 3.07
CA VAL A 243 3.72 -2.07 3.08
C VAL A 243 3.22 -2.11 4.52
N ILE A 244 2.34 -1.18 4.89
CA ILE A 244 1.82 -1.08 6.26
C ILE A 244 0.32 -1.39 6.24
N LEU A 245 -0.08 -2.46 6.93
CA LEU A 245 -1.49 -2.79 7.15
C LEU A 245 -1.94 -2.23 8.50
N VAL A 246 -2.75 -1.18 8.43
CA VAL A 246 -3.38 -0.51 9.57
C VAL A 246 -4.72 -1.16 9.86
N PHE A 247 -4.79 -1.84 11.00
CA PHE A 247 -6.04 -2.32 11.56
C PHE A 247 -6.71 -1.23 12.38
N GLU A 248 -7.87 -0.79 11.91
CA GLU A 248 -8.81 0.00 12.67
C GLU A 248 -9.46 -0.90 13.75
N VAL A 249 -8.95 -0.82 14.98
CA VAL A 249 -9.41 -1.65 16.10
C VAL A 249 -10.81 -1.21 16.53
N VAL A 250 -11.05 0.10 16.49
CA VAL A 250 -12.35 0.73 16.72
C VAL A 250 -12.66 1.62 15.53
N ALA A 251 -13.89 1.51 15.03
CA ALA A 251 -14.35 2.34 13.91
C ALA A 251 -14.15 3.85 14.19
N TYR A 252 -13.54 4.59 13.26
CA TYR A 252 -13.19 6.00 13.34
C TYR A 252 -14.43 6.86 13.60
N GLY A 253 -15.55 6.52 12.97
CA GLY A 253 -16.83 7.19 13.22
C GLY A 253 -17.44 6.96 14.59
N VAL A 254 -17.06 5.89 15.28
CA VAL A 254 -17.43 5.69 16.69
C VAL A 254 -16.55 6.56 17.60
N MET A 255 -15.28 6.74 17.25
CA MET A 255 -14.35 7.58 18.01
C MET A 255 -14.63 9.08 17.83
N GLU A 256 -14.95 9.54 16.62
CA GLU A 256 -15.21 10.98 16.35
C GLU A 256 -16.43 11.51 17.11
N LYS A 257 -17.48 10.68 17.28
CA LYS A 257 -18.73 11.09 17.95
C LYS A 257 -18.63 11.15 19.48
N ARG A 258 -17.55 10.64 20.06
CA ARG A 258 -17.39 10.58 21.52
C ARG A 258 -16.57 11.78 21.99
N THR A 259 -17.24 12.71 22.64
CA THR A 259 -16.62 13.83 23.37
C THR A 259 -15.98 13.38 24.68
N ASP A 260 -16.44 12.26 25.24
CA ASP A 260 -15.88 11.67 26.46
C ASP A 260 -14.81 10.64 26.09
N THR A 261 -13.65 10.73 26.75
CA THR A 261 -12.44 9.89 26.62
C THR A 261 -12.64 8.38 26.86
N LEU A 262 -13.89 7.91 26.90
CA LEU A 262 -14.23 6.53 27.13
C LEU A 262 -14.13 5.76 25.79
N ILE A 263 -13.05 4.99 25.66
CA ILE A 263 -12.88 3.95 24.63
C ILE A 263 -14.12 3.02 24.64
N PRO A 264 -14.51 2.40 23.51
CA PRO A 264 -15.65 1.50 23.46
C PRO A 264 -15.60 0.40 24.53
N SER A 265 -16.74 0.22 25.20
CA SER A 265 -16.97 -0.87 26.14
C SER A 265 -17.01 -2.25 25.48
N VAL A 266 -17.15 -2.31 24.15
CA VAL A 266 -17.22 -3.57 23.41
C VAL A 266 -15.80 -3.99 23.06
N ASP A 267 -15.40 -5.16 23.53
CA ASP A 267 -14.12 -5.78 23.20
C ASP A 267 -14.07 -6.11 21.70
N PRO A 268 -13.16 -5.49 20.92
CA PRO A 268 -13.01 -5.81 19.49
C PRO A 268 -12.28 -7.14 19.26
N LEU A 269 -11.67 -7.74 20.28
CA LEU A 269 -10.82 -8.92 20.21
C LEU A 269 -11.59 -10.20 20.49
N SER A 270 -12.66 -10.43 19.74
CA SER A 270 -13.37 -11.72 19.81
C SER A 270 -12.41 -12.89 19.53
N PRO A 271 -12.65 -14.10 20.09
CA PRO A 271 -11.80 -15.26 19.86
C PRO A 271 -11.58 -15.57 18.38
N ILE A 272 -12.61 -15.39 17.54
CA ILE A 272 -12.49 -15.59 16.08
C ILE A 272 -11.52 -14.59 15.45
N VAL A 273 -11.59 -13.31 15.82
CA VAL A 273 -10.65 -12.27 15.35
C VAL A 273 -9.22 -12.62 15.75
N LEU A 274 -8.98 -13.06 16.99
CA LEU A 274 -7.65 -13.45 17.45
C LEU A 274 -7.10 -14.66 16.67
N THR A 275 -7.94 -15.66 16.41
CA THR A 275 -7.54 -16.83 15.61
C THR A 275 -7.21 -16.45 14.17
N THR A 276 -8.04 -15.60 13.55
CA THR A 276 -7.80 -15.13 12.18
C THR A 276 -6.58 -14.23 12.09
N LEU A 277 -6.33 -13.36 13.07
CA LEU A 277 -5.15 -12.51 13.11
C LEU A 277 -3.85 -13.33 13.23
N SER A 278 -3.89 -14.41 14.03
CA SER A 278 -2.77 -15.37 14.11
C SER A 278 -2.55 -16.09 12.78
N ALA A 279 -3.61 -16.52 12.11
CA ALA A 279 -3.55 -17.13 10.79
C ALA A 279 -2.98 -16.16 9.74
N LEU A 280 -3.45 -14.91 9.72
CA LEU A 280 -2.95 -13.87 8.82
C LEU A 280 -1.44 -13.64 8.99
N ARG A 281 -0.97 -13.47 10.24
CA ARG A 281 0.47 -13.31 10.54
C ARG A 281 1.29 -14.47 10.00
N ARG A 282 0.81 -15.70 10.18
CA ARG A 282 1.45 -16.90 9.64
C ARG A 282 1.46 -16.89 8.11
N SER A 283 0.35 -16.54 7.47
CA SER A 283 0.25 -16.48 6.00
C SER A 283 1.19 -15.42 5.41
N ILE A 284 1.29 -14.25 6.03
CA ILE A 284 2.25 -13.20 5.64
C ILE A 284 3.68 -13.75 5.72
N ALA A 285 4.06 -14.34 6.85
CA ALA A 285 5.41 -14.87 7.05
C ALA A 285 5.81 -15.99 6.08
N ILE A 286 4.83 -16.71 5.51
CA ILE A 286 5.07 -17.80 4.55
C ILE A 286 5.06 -17.28 3.10
N THR A 287 4.12 -16.38 2.78
CA THR A 287 3.81 -16.03 1.38
C THR A 287 4.53 -14.77 0.91
N ILE A 288 4.83 -13.85 1.84
CA ILE A 288 5.40 -12.54 1.55
C ILE A 288 6.83 -12.54 2.11
N VAL A 289 7.73 -13.17 1.36
CA VAL A 289 9.15 -13.22 1.67
C VAL A 289 9.88 -12.43 0.59
N PRO A 290 10.63 -11.37 0.95
CA PRO A 290 11.41 -10.61 -0.02
C PRO A 290 12.30 -11.53 -0.88
N GLY A 291 12.33 -11.28 -2.19
CA GLY A 291 13.05 -12.08 -3.19
C GLY A 291 12.30 -13.31 -3.70
N MET A 292 11.16 -13.70 -3.11
CA MET A 292 10.31 -14.76 -3.64
C MET A 292 9.24 -14.19 -4.57
N SER A 293 9.04 -14.80 -5.75
CA SER A 293 7.93 -14.48 -6.66
C SER A 293 7.82 -13.01 -7.07
N GLY A 294 8.94 -12.27 -7.13
CA GLY A 294 8.95 -10.85 -7.49
C GLY A 294 8.53 -9.90 -6.36
N THR A 295 8.36 -10.40 -5.14
CA THR A 295 8.12 -9.61 -3.94
C THR A 295 9.39 -8.85 -3.55
N ILE A 296 9.30 -7.53 -3.49
CA ILE A 296 10.39 -6.62 -3.09
C ILE A 296 10.22 -6.11 -1.66
N GLY A 297 8.98 -6.10 -1.17
CA GLY A 297 8.65 -5.47 0.10
C GLY A 297 8.40 -6.42 1.27
N PHE A 298 8.33 -5.81 2.45
CA PHE A 298 7.86 -6.45 3.67
C PHE A 298 6.57 -5.80 4.17
N VAL A 299 5.83 -6.55 5.00
CA VAL A 299 4.56 -6.10 5.58
C VAL A 299 4.71 -5.84 7.06
N GLU A 300 4.28 -4.67 7.51
CA GLU A 300 4.15 -4.31 8.91
C GLU A 300 2.68 -4.25 9.31
N LEU A 301 2.33 -4.87 10.44
CA LEU A 301 0.99 -4.81 11.00
C LEU A 301 0.95 -3.78 12.11
N VAL A 302 0.01 -2.85 12.05
CA VAL A 302 -0.22 -1.84 13.08
C VAL A 302 -1.70 -1.78 13.45
N PHE A 303 -2.00 -1.35 14.66
CA PHE A 303 -3.31 -1.38 15.29
C PHE A 303 -3.62 0.02 15.81
N ALA A 304 -4.53 0.70 15.12
CA ALA A 304 -5.01 2.03 15.49
C ALA A 304 -6.07 1.90 16.58
N THR A 305 -5.79 2.46 17.76
CA THR A 305 -6.64 2.34 18.96
C THR A 305 -7.30 3.65 19.35
N GLN A 306 -6.76 4.78 18.90
CA GLN A 306 -7.19 6.14 19.24
C GLN A 306 -7.78 6.89 18.03
N GLY A 307 -8.26 6.14 17.03
CA GLY A 307 -9.01 6.68 15.89
C GLY A 307 -8.13 7.26 14.77
N ALA A 308 -8.77 7.99 13.83
CA ALA A 308 -8.13 8.50 12.63
C ALA A 308 -7.00 9.52 12.90
N THR A 309 -7.11 10.30 13.99
CA THR A 309 -6.10 11.29 14.37
C THR A 309 -4.75 10.64 14.72
N GLU A 310 -4.75 9.51 15.42
CA GLU A 310 -3.54 8.74 15.71
C GLU A 310 -2.87 8.28 14.42
N VAL A 311 -3.66 7.68 13.53
CA VAL A 311 -3.18 7.18 12.23
C VAL A 311 -2.57 8.32 11.43
N SER A 312 -3.26 9.45 11.34
CA SER A 312 -2.79 10.59 10.54
C SER A 312 -1.44 11.10 11.07
N LYS A 313 -1.26 11.20 12.39
CA LYS A 313 0.02 11.58 13.02
C LYS A 313 1.15 10.61 12.66
N VAL A 314 0.88 9.31 12.75
CA VAL A 314 1.87 8.30 12.41
C VAL A 314 2.29 8.40 10.94
N LEU A 315 1.35 8.62 10.03
CA LEU A 315 1.64 8.78 8.61
C LEU A 315 2.45 10.05 8.34
N THR A 316 2.21 11.13 9.10
CA THR A 316 3.06 12.34 9.07
C THR A 316 4.50 11.98 9.46
N ALA A 317 4.70 11.24 10.54
CA ALA A 317 6.03 10.76 10.96
C ALA A 317 6.75 9.96 9.88
N ILE A 318 6.02 9.04 9.23
CA ILE A 318 6.56 8.21 8.15
C ILE A 318 7.01 9.09 6.99
N SER A 319 6.18 10.06 6.60
CA SER A 319 6.51 10.99 5.53
C SER A 319 7.73 11.87 5.86
N ASP A 320 7.85 12.36 7.10
CA ASP A 320 9.04 13.10 7.55
C ASP A 320 10.31 12.24 7.54
N HIS A 321 10.20 10.97 7.93
CA HIS A 321 11.32 10.03 7.88
C HIS A 321 11.76 9.74 6.44
N GLU A 322 10.82 9.53 5.52
CA GLU A 322 11.12 9.35 4.10
C GLU A 322 11.76 10.60 3.48
N ALA A 323 11.30 11.81 3.84
CA ALA A 323 11.91 13.06 3.40
C ALA A 323 13.37 13.14 3.85
N LYS A 324 13.66 12.95 5.14
CA LYS A 324 15.04 12.97 5.67
C LYS A 324 15.94 11.91 5.03
N ARG A 325 15.39 10.71 4.78
CA ARG A 325 16.11 9.65 4.07
C ARG A 325 16.48 10.12 2.66
N LEU A 326 15.56 10.72 1.92
CA LEU A 326 15.86 11.21 0.57
C LEU A 326 16.82 12.41 0.59
N GLU A 327 16.69 13.33 1.54
CA GLU A 327 17.62 14.45 1.71
C GLU A 327 19.07 13.97 1.84
N SER A 328 19.29 12.87 2.58
CA SER A 328 20.62 12.26 2.73
C SER A 328 21.14 11.57 1.46
N LEU A 329 20.26 11.14 0.55
CA LEU A 329 20.63 10.36 -0.63
C LEU A 329 20.81 11.23 -1.88
N ILE A 330 19.93 12.20 -2.09
CA ILE A 330 19.87 13.00 -3.33
C ILE A 330 20.01 14.50 -3.08
N GLY A 331 20.12 14.94 -1.83
CA GLY A 331 20.18 16.35 -1.47
C GLY A 331 18.81 16.95 -1.15
N VAL A 332 18.84 18.12 -0.49
CA VAL A 332 17.63 18.76 0.07
C VAL A 332 16.66 19.22 -1.01
N LYS A 333 17.17 19.74 -2.12
CA LYS A 333 16.34 20.34 -3.18
C LYS A 333 15.55 19.27 -3.93
N GLU A 334 16.23 18.20 -4.31
CA GLU A 334 15.68 17.05 -5.03
C GLU A 334 14.71 16.27 -4.12
N ALA A 335 15.07 16.10 -2.84
CA ALA A 335 14.16 15.51 -1.86
C ALA A 335 12.88 16.34 -1.66
N LEU A 336 12.98 17.67 -1.67
CA LEU A 336 11.82 18.55 -1.56
C LEU A 336 10.88 18.42 -2.77
N GLU A 337 11.41 18.20 -3.98
CA GLU A 337 10.61 17.93 -5.18
C GLU A 337 9.82 16.62 -5.06
N VAL A 338 10.46 15.59 -4.49
CA VAL A 338 9.86 14.26 -4.31
C VAL A 338 8.92 14.20 -3.09
N CYS A 339 9.16 14.97 -2.03
CA CYS A 339 8.45 14.88 -0.76
C CYS A 339 7.58 16.08 -0.38
N GLY A 340 7.67 17.21 -1.09
CA GLY A 340 6.89 18.41 -0.82
C GLY A 340 5.49 18.38 -1.43
N THR A 341 5.10 19.49 -2.06
CA THR A 341 3.75 19.73 -2.60
C THR A 341 3.38 18.83 -3.78
N ARG A 342 4.37 18.28 -4.51
CA ARG A 342 4.22 17.31 -5.60
C ARG A 342 3.06 17.64 -6.57
N PRO A 343 3.03 18.84 -7.18
CA PRO A 343 1.94 19.23 -8.08
C PRO A 343 1.80 18.28 -9.28
N TRP A 344 2.86 17.56 -9.64
CA TRP A 344 2.87 16.55 -10.69
C TRP A 344 2.01 15.32 -10.39
N LEU A 345 1.67 15.04 -9.13
CA LEU A 345 0.71 14.00 -8.78
C LEU A 345 -0.71 14.34 -9.21
N TRP A 346 -1.04 15.60 -9.49
CA TRP A 346 -2.39 15.99 -9.93
C TRP A 346 -2.62 15.78 -11.43
N ARG A 347 -1.61 15.33 -12.18
CA ARG A 347 -1.79 14.99 -13.60
C ARG A 347 -2.74 13.80 -13.74
N GLU A 348 -3.73 13.94 -14.61
CA GLU A 348 -4.62 12.85 -15.00
C GLU A 348 -3.81 11.67 -15.55
N GLY A 349 -4.33 10.45 -15.34
CA GLY A 349 -3.66 9.24 -15.80
C GLY A 349 -3.50 9.22 -17.31
N SER A 350 -2.32 8.84 -17.79
CA SER A 350 -2.01 8.68 -19.20
C SER A 350 -1.83 7.20 -19.56
N GLU A 351 -1.91 6.87 -20.85
CA GLU A 351 -1.60 5.52 -21.34
C GLU A 351 -0.17 5.09 -20.98
N ASP A 352 0.76 6.06 -20.95
CA ASP A 352 2.14 5.83 -20.52
C ASP A 352 2.23 5.44 -19.03
N GLU A 353 1.38 6.00 -18.16
CA GLU A 353 1.32 5.59 -16.74
C GLU A 353 0.90 4.13 -16.64
N VAL A 354 -0.17 3.75 -17.33
CA VAL A 354 -0.69 2.38 -17.36
C VAL A 354 0.36 1.42 -17.93
N GLY A 355 1.04 1.82 -19.02
CA GLY A 355 2.12 1.06 -19.63
C GLY A 355 3.29 0.82 -18.67
N LEU A 356 3.74 1.85 -17.95
CA LEU A 356 4.79 1.75 -16.93
C LEU A 356 4.40 0.80 -15.78
N VAL A 357 3.14 0.86 -15.35
CA VAL A 357 2.65 0.02 -14.24
C VAL A 357 2.51 -1.44 -14.66
N ASP A 358 1.77 -1.70 -15.74
CA ASP A 358 1.38 -3.04 -16.12
C ASP A 358 2.51 -3.80 -16.80
N GLN A 359 3.32 -3.11 -17.61
CA GLN A 359 4.33 -3.76 -18.45
C GLN A 359 5.71 -3.76 -17.82
N TYR A 360 6.01 -2.77 -16.97
CA TYR A 360 7.33 -2.61 -16.37
C TYR A 360 7.34 -2.79 -14.85
N GLY A 361 6.19 -3.03 -14.23
CA GLY A 361 6.11 -3.31 -12.80
C GLY A 361 6.55 -2.12 -11.93
N VAL A 362 6.36 -0.90 -12.42
CA VAL A 362 6.61 0.33 -11.65
C VAL A 362 5.31 0.70 -10.94
N ASN A 363 5.34 1.26 -9.73
CA ASN A 363 4.09 1.69 -9.08
C ASN A 363 3.60 3.03 -9.65
N SER A 364 2.33 3.38 -9.44
CA SER A 364 1.74 4.61 -9.99
C SER A 364 2.49 5.89 -9.55
N PHE A 365 2.95 5.96 -8.30
CA PHE A 365 3.73 7.12 -7.82
C PHE A 365 5.02 7.28 -8.64
N SER A 366 5.76 6.19 -8.80
CA SER A 366 7.00 6.13 -9.55
C SER A 366 6.79 6.38 -11.05
N ALA A 367 5.69 5.89 -11.63
CA ALA A 367 5.35 6.16 -13.03
C ALA A 367 5.08 7.65 -13.26
N LEU A 368 4.29 8.29 -12.41
CA LEU A 368 4.02 9.73 -12.48
C LEU A 368 5.28 10.56 -12.27
N TYR A 369 6.17 10.13 -11.38
CA TYR A 369 7.47 10.77 -11.18
C TYR A 369 8.34 10.71 -12.45
N ILE A 370 8.43 9.54 -13.09
CA ILE A 370 9.13 9.38 -14.38
C ILE A 370 8.52 10.30 -15.44
N LEU A 371 7.19 10.30 -15.59
CA LEU A 371 6.50 11.13 -16.58
C LEU A 371 6.58 12.62 -16.27
N HIS A 372 6.79 13.00 -15.01
CA HIS A 372 7.05 14.38 -14.64
C HIS A 372 8.36 14.88 -15.26
N HIS A 373 9.43 14.10 -15.13
CA HIS A 373 10.77 14.49 -15.59
C HIS A 373 10.96 14.34 -17.10
N PHE A 374 10.49 13.24 -17.69
CA PHE A 374 10.78 12.92 -19.10
C PHE A 374 9.61 13.23 -20.04
N GLY A 375 8.41 13.49 -19.51
CA GLY A 375 7.20 13.79 -20.28
C GLY A 375 6.58 12.58 -21.00
N SER A 376 7.36 11.55 -21.33
CA SER A 376 6.87 10.29 -21.91
C SER A 376 7.80 9.13 -21.58
N PHE A 377 7.29 7.91 -21.68
CA PHE A 377 8.11 6.70 -21.52
C PHE A 377 9.22 6.61 -22.58
N LEU A 378 8.92 6.97 -23.84
CA LEU A 378 9.91 6.90 -24.93
C LEU A 378 11.10 7.83 -24.68
N LYS A 379 10.86 9.07 -24.25
CA LYS A 379 11.92 10.02 -23.92
C LYS A 379 12.86 9.53 -22.82
N LEU A 380 12.33 8.91 -21.76
CA LEU A 380 13.16 8.28 -20.72
C LEU A 380 14.14 7.26 -21.33
N VAL A 381 13.66 6.46 -22.27
CA VAL A 381 14.43 5.38 -22.90
C VAL A 381 15.47 5.91 -23.89
N GLU A 382 15.17 7.04 -24.55
CA GLU A 382 16.09 7.71 -25.48
C GLU A 382 17.17 8.54 -24.77
N GLU A 383 16.80 9.25 -23.70
CA GLU A 383 17.68 10.20 -23.01
C GLU A 383 18.64 9.53 -22.03
N LEU A 384 18.21 8.45 -21.37
CA LEU A 384 19.02 7.78 -20.35
C LEU A 384 19.42 6.37 -20.79
N ASP A 385 20.67 5.99 -20.51
CA ASP A 385 21.09 4.60 -20.57
C ASP A 385 20.71 3.80 -19.29
N GLU A 386 21.13 2.54 -19.22
CA GLU A 386 20.77 1.67 -18.09
C GLU A 386 21.36 2.15 -16.75
N ASP A 387 22.61 2.58 -16.77
CA ASP A 387 23.36 3.00 -15.58
C ASP A 387 22.91 4.38 -15.12
N GLN A 388 22.65 5.30 -16.06
CA GLN A 388 22.08 6.62 -15.79
C GLN A 388 20.67 6.52 -15.22
N ARG A 389 19.81 5.62 -15.75
CA ARG A 389 18.50 5.36 -15.13
C ARG A 389 18.66 4.85 -13.70
N LYS A 390 19.63 3.98 -13.45
CA LYS A 390 19.89 3.44 -12.11
C LYS A 390 20.36 4.55 -11.15
N GLU A 391 21.27 5.40 -11.57
CA GLU A 391 21.79 6.52 -10.78
C GLU A 391 20.69 7.55 -10.48
N PHE A 392 19.89 7.91 -11.49
CA PHE A 392 18.86 8.94 -11.35
C PHE A 392 17.61 8.43 -10.62
N LEU A 393 17.06 7.29 -11.02
CA LEU A 393 15.79 6.77 -10.48
C LEU A 393 15.98 5.92 -9.22
N GLY A 394 17.14 5.28 -9.05
CA GLY A 394 17.41 4.33 -7.97
C GLY A 394 17.17 4.88 -6.56
N PRO A 395 17.69 6.07 -6.21
CA PRO A 395 17.50 6.65 -4.87
C PRO A 395 16.03 6.94 -4.51
N VAL A 396 15.20 7.27 -5.50
CA VAL A 396 13.80 7.64 -5.32
C VAL A 396 12.88 6.41 -5.38
N ILE A 397 12.98 5.64 -6.47
CA ILE A 397 12.07 4.53 -6.77
C ILE A 397 12.52 3.22 -6.09
N GLY A 398 13.81 3.11 -5.77
CA GLY A 398 14.44 1.91 -5.25
C GLY A 398 15.20 1.15 -6.33
N GLU A 399 16.44 0.77 -6.01
CA GLU A 399 17.36 0.11 -6.95
C GLU A 399 16.77 -1.20 -7.51
N GLU A 400 16.14 -2.03 -6.68
CA GLU A 400 15.54 -3.29 -7.10
C GLU A 400 14.44 -3.10 -8.17
N VAL A 401 13.63 -2.05 -8.03
CA VAL A 401 12.57 -1.73 -8.99
C VAL A 401 13.18 -1.27 -10.31
N VAL A 402 14.23 -0.45 -10.26
CA VAL A 402 14.91 0.05 -11.47
C VAL A 402 15.66 -1.08 -12.20
N LEU A 403 16.28 -2.01 -11.45
CA LEU A 403 16.91 -3.21 -12.03
C LEU A 403 15.88 -4.07 -12.75
N ARG A 404 14.74 -4.34 -12.12
CA ARG A 404 13.62 -5.08 -12.74
C ARG A 404 13.08 -4.35 -13.97
N PHE A 405 12.91 -3.03 -13.89
CA PHE A 405 12.49 -2.19 -15.01
C PHE A 405 13.46 -2.33 -16.20
N ASN A 406 14.77 -2.23 -15.95
CA ASN A 406 15.80 -2.38 -16.96
C ASN A 406 15.81 -3.80 -17.57
N ASP A 407 15.66 -4.83 -16.74
CA ASP A 407 15.56 -6.23 -17.19
C ASP A 407 14.39 -6.42 -18.19
N LEU A 408 13.23 -5.83 -17.89
CA LEU A 408 12.04 -5.89 -18.76
C LEU A 408 12.21 -5.03 -20.03
N LEU A 409 12.99 -3.96 -19.97
CA LEU A 409 13.25 -3.06 -21.09
C LEU A 409 14.22 -3.64 -22.12
N ARG A 410 15.26 -4.39 -21.69
CA ARG A 410 16.32 -4.92 -22.57
C ARG A 410 15.79 -5.72 -23.78
N PRO A 411 14.85 -6.67 -23.64
CA PRO A 411 14.32 -7.42 -24.77
C PRO A 411 13.62 -6.53 -25.81
N ARG A 412 12.88 -5.51 -25.34
CA ARG A 412 12.13 -4.59 -26.21
C ARG A 412 13.05 -3.68 -26.99
N LEU A 413 14.08 -3.14 -26.35
CA LEU A 413 15.11 -2.33 -27.00
C LEU A 413 15.86 -3.10 -28.09
N LYS A 414 16.15 -4.40 -27.87
CA LYS A 414 16.75 -5.25 -28.90
C LYS A 414 15.84 -5.39 -30.12
N GLY A 415 14.52 -5.56 -29.92
CA GLY A 415 13.54 -5.59 -30.99
C GLY A 415 13.50 -4.29 -31.81
N PHE A 416 13.46 -3.13 -31.14
CA PHE A 416 13.47 -1.82 -31.81
C PHE A 416 14.74 -1.59 -32.65
N ARG A 417 15.92 -1.96 -32.13
CA ARG A 417 17.18 -1.82 -32.87
C ARG A 417 17.24 -2.72 -34.11
N GLN A 418 16.68 -3.93 -34.04
CA GLN A 418 16.59 -4.84 -35.19
C GLN A 418 15.69 -4.27 -36.30
N LEU A 419 14.52 -3.72 -35.93
CA LEU A 419 13.62 -3.09 -36.89
C LEU A 419 14.23 -1.85 -37.54
N LYS A 420 14.89 -0.99 -36.76
CA LYS A 420 15.55 0.22 -37.28
C LYS A 420 16.76 -0.11 -38.16
N GLY A 421 17.46 -1.21 -37.89
CA GLY A 421 18.57 -1.71 -38.70
C GLY A 421 18.15 -2.27 -40.06
N HIS A 422 16.98 -2.91 -40.17
CA HIS A 422 16.48 -3.46 -41.44
C HIS A 422 15.79 -2.40 -42.33
N SER A 423 15.23 -1.34 -41.74
CA SER A 423 14.57 -0.29 -42.52
C SER A 423 15.52 0.59 -43.36
N LEU A 424 16.83 0.61 -43.08
CA LEU A 424 17.79 1.48 -43.79
C LEU A 424 18.67 0.75 -44.81
N SER A 425 18.91 -0.55 -44.64
CA SER A 425 19.67 -1.36 -45.60
C SER A 425 18.87 -1.68 -46.87
N ASP A 426 17.57 -1.90 -46.72
CA ASP A 426 16.75 -2.41 -47.84
C ASP A 426 16.28 -1.28 -48.75
N ALA A 427 16.04 -0.08 -48.20
CA ALA A 427 15.69 1.10 -48.99
C ALA A 427 16.85 1.62 -49.87
N SER A 428 18.11 1.36 -49.49
CA SER A 428 19.29 1.76 -50.29
C SER A 428 19.47 0.87 -51.53
N SER A 429 18.96 -0.37 -51.51
CA SER A 429 19.05 -1.29 -52.65
C SER A 429 18.02 -1.00 -53.76
N TYR A 430 16.93 -0.30 -53.45
CA TYR A 430 15.89 0.06 -54.43
C TYR A 430 16.14 1.40 -55.14
N LEU A 431 16.99 2.28 -54.60
CA LEU A 431 17.33 3.58 -55.23
C LEU A 431 18.55 3.53 -56.15
N ALA A 432 19.25 2.40 -56.24
CA ALA A 432 20.43 2.23 -57.10
C ALA A 432 20.13 1.53 -58.44
N ALA A 433 18.87 1.24 -58.76
CA ALA A 433 18.50 0.46 -59.95
C ALA A 433 17.84 1.25 -61.10
N ASP A 434 17.50 2.54 -60.93
CA ASP A 434 16.69 3.29 -61.92
C ASP A 434 17.44 4.38 -62.70
N ASP A 435 18.77 4.47 -62.63
CA ASP A 435 19.55 5.45 -63.43
C ASP A 435 19.96 4.91 -64.82
N ALA A 436 19.07 4.15 -65.46
CA ALA A 436 19.26 3.64 -66.82
C ALA A 436 18.00 3.81 -67.69
N GLY A 437 17.60 5.06 -67.89
CA GLY A 437 17.01 5.52 -69.15
C GLY A 437 15.51 5.28 -69.36
N VAL A 438 14.84 6.37 -69.75
CA VAL A 438 14.07 6.53 -70.99
C VAL A 438 13.07 7.66 -70.76
N GLY A 439 13.20 8.72 -71.56
CA GLY A 439 12.27 9.82 -71.60
C GLY A 439 10.88 9.38 -72.06
N GLY A 440 9.86 9.96 -71.45
CA GLY A 440 8.47 9.81 -71.86
C GLY A 440 7.62 10.80 -71.08
N SER A 441 7.34 11.93 -71.71
CA SER A 441 6.27 12.84 -71.30
C SER A 441 4.95 12.09 -71.29
N ASP A 442 4.22 12.11 -70.19
CA ASP A 442 2.77 12.35 -70.22
C ASP A 442 2.25 12.53 -68.79
N ALA A 443 1.60 13.68 -68.57
CA ALA A 443 0.89 14.01 -67.36
C ALA A 443 -0.46 13.28 -67.34
N PRO A 444 -0.88 12.73 -66.18
CA PRO A 444 -2.29 12.55 -65.91
C PRO A 444 -2.80 13.44 -64.78
N LYS A 445 -4.03 13.86 -65.02
CA LYS A 445 -4.91 14.74 -64.27
C LYS A 445 -5.12 14.32 -62.82
N ALA A 446 -5.32 15.36 -62.01
CA ALA A 446 -5.90 15.31 -60.68
C ALA A 446 -7.18 14.47 -60.64
N HIS A 447 -7.26 13.56 -59.67
CA HIS A 447 -8.52 13.05 -59.15
C HIS A 447 -8.58 13.34 -57.65
N ASP A 448 -9.61 14.11 -57.35
CA ASP A 448 -10.09 14.60 -56.07
C ASP A 448 -11.05 13.53 -55.53
N GLU A 449 -10.69 12.82 -54.45
CA GLU A 449 -11.65 12.02 -53.69
C GLU A 449 -11.36 12.14 -52.18
N GLY A 450 -12.32 12.77 -51.51
CA GLY A 450 -12.35 13.00 -50.08
C GLY A 450 -12.62 11.74 -49.28
N TRP A 451 -12.01 11.68 -48.10
CA TRP A 451 -12.31 10.68 -47.09
C TRP A 451 -13.30 11.23 -46.08
N LEU A 452 -14.46 10.58 -46.02
CA LEU A 452 -15.45 10.67 -44.96
C LEU A 452 -14.86 10.17 -43.64
N VAL A 453 -15.08 10.96 -42.59
CA VAL A 453 -14.90 10.60 -41.19
C VAL A 453 -16.16 9.85 -40.75
N GLU A 454 -16.03 8.60 -40.32
CA GLU A 454 -17.04 7.92 -39.50
C GLU A 454 -16.48 7.74 -38.08
N GLU A 455 -17.11 8.43 -37.13
CA GLU A 455 -16.96 8.24 -35.69
C GLU A 455 -17.68 6.96 -35.25
N VAL A 456 -17.03 6.17 -34.38
CA VAL A 456 -17.68 5.27 -33.41
C VAL A 456 -16.97 5.44 -32.07
#